data_AF-A0A6C2UK80-F1
#
_entry.id   AF-A0A6C2UK80-F1
#
_cell.length_a   1.000
_cell.length_b   1.000
_cell.length_c   1.000
_cell.angle_alpha   90.00
_cell.angle_beta   90.00
_cell.angle_gamma   90.00
#
_symmetry.space_group_name_H-M   'P 1'
#
loop_
_entity.id
_entity.type
_entity.pdbx_description
1 polymer ?
#
loop_
_entity_poly.entity_id
_entity_poly.type
_entity_poly.pdbx_seq_one_letter_code
_entity_poly.pdbx_strand_id
1 'polypeptide(L)'
;MKMNKRSMIALIALSSMVVAVQADNDGKKPHKKEKAAQAKIQKKKAAEKTVCAKCLERAEKEQVKRKAMAQKKQRDMLKRFDMDNDGKLSLQEKQSMQTKLMAERARTEQMQLSEKHRTEKILLTESQKKRQALLKKKQLEERKSEMKREKAAPKKAEDKQPVKKKKPEKKKQPQKKKAEAK
;
A
#
# COMPACT_ATOMS: atom_id res chain seq x y z
N MET A 1 -4.79 35.22 -15.94
CA MET A 1 -3.50 34.58 -15.59
C MET A 1 -3.70 33.64 -14.41
N LYS A 2 -3.50 32.32 -14.59
CA LYS A 2 -3.67 31.32 -13.51
C LYS A 2 -2.32 31.18 -12.79
N MET A 3 -2.23 31.71 -11.56
CA MET A 3 -1.03 31.55 -10.74
C MET A 3 -0.99 30.15 -10.11
N ASN A 4 0.11 29.43 -10.32
CA ASN A 4 0.34 28.12 -9.72
C ASN A 4 0.68 28.27 -8.22
N LYS A 5 0.07 27.42 -7.37
CA LYS A 5 0.20 27.42 -5.90
C LYS A 5 1.65 27.35 -5.38
N ARG A 6 2.61 26.98 -6.23
CA ARG A 6 4.05 26.97 -5.91
C ARG A 6 4.69 28.38 -5.92
N SER A 7 4.12 29.34 -6.64
CA SER A 7 4.60 30.72 -6.68
C SER A 7 4.27 31.50 -5.39
N MET A 8 3.13 31.20 -4.74
CA MET A 8 2.75 31.85 -3.47
C MET A 8 3.67 31.49 -2.30
N ILE A 9 4.26 30.29 -2.28
CA ILE A 9 5.07 29.83 -1.15
C ILE A 9 6.45 30.53 -1.14
N ALA A 10 6.96 30.97 -2.30
CA ALA A 10 8.23 31.69 -2.39
C ALA A 10 8.16 33.13 -1.84
N LEU A 11 6.99 33.78 -1.89
CA LEU A 11 6.83 35.16 -1.43
C LEU A 11 6.73 35.31 0.10
N ILE A 12 6.33 34.26 0.81
CA ILE A 12 6.21 34.31 2.28
C ILE A 12 7.57 34.18 2.97
N ALA A 13 8.58 33.61 2.30
CA ALA A 13 9.91 33.42 2.89
C ALA A 13 10.78 34.68 2.96
N LEU A 14 10.45 35.74 2.21
CA LEU A 14 11.25 36.98 2.14
C LEU A 14 10.74 38.12 3.04
N SER A 15 9.63 37.94 3.76
CA SER A 15 9.02 39.00 4.60
C SER A 15 9.43 38.95 6.08
N SER A 16 10.38 38.12 6.49
CA SER A 16 10.72 37.96 7.93
C SER A 16 12.13 38.40 8.33
N MET A 17 12.88 39.04 7.43
CA MET A 17 14.14 39.71 7.77
C MET A 17 14.02 41.20 7.50
N VAL A 18 13.66 41.97 8.53
CA VAL A 18 14.20 43.29 8.92
C VAL A 18 13.28 43.82 10.03
N VAL A 19 13.71 43.68 11.29
CA VAL A 19 13.70 44.80 12.25
C VAL A 19 14.92 44.58 13.15
N ALA A 20 16.04 45.16 12.75
CA ALA A 20 17.16 45.39 13.62
C ALA A 20 16.80 46.60 14.51
N VAL A 21 16.72 46.33 15.81
CA VAL A 21 17.31 47.11 16.90
C VAL A 21 17.59 48.58 16.56
N GLN A 22 16.70 49.48 16.97
CA GLN A 22 17.09 50.81 17.40
C GLN A 22 17.19 50.80 18.92
N ALA A 23 18.40 51.06 19.38
CA ALA A 23 18.75 51.21 20.78
C ALA A 23 18.49 52.66 21.18
N ASP A 24 17.43 52.88 21.95
CA ASP A 24 17.30 54.08 22.77
C ASP A 24 17.62 53.71 24.22
N ASN A 25 18.70 54.34 24.70
CA ASN A 25 19.12 54.35 26.10
C ASN A 25 18.09 55.12 26.91
N ASP A 26 17.16 54.42 27.56
CA ASP A 26 16.42 54.99 28.68
C ASP A 26 16.38 54.00 29.84
N GLY A 27 17.01 54.42 30.93
CA GLY A 27 17.13 53.69 32.17
C GLY A 27 15.77 53.41 32.80
N LYS A 28 15.17 52.27 32.48
CA LYS A 28 14.05 51.70 33.23
C LYS A 28 14.25 50.20 33.44
N LYS A 29 14.41 49.84 34.72
CA LYS A 29 14.67 48.47 35.21
C LYS A 29 13.72 47.46 34.55
N PRO A 30 14.22 46.38 33.91
CA PRO A 30 13.35 45.37 33.32
C PRO A 30 12.59 44.63 34.42
N HIS A 31 11.26 44.64 34.32
CA HIS A 31 10.35 43.95 35.21
C HIS A 31 10.71 42.45 35.29
N LYS A 32 10.90 41.93 36.52
CA LYS A 32 11.28 40.53 36.83
C LYS A 32 10.46 39.44 36.11
N LYS A 33 9.30 39.77 35.52
CA LYS A 33 8.40 38.84 34.85
C LYS A 33 8.81 38.50 33.41
N GLU A 34 9.44 39.41 32.65
CA GLU A 34 9.87 39.12 31.26
C GLU A 34 11.13 38.26 31.17
N LYS A 35 12.11 38.48 32.05
CA LYS A 35 13.31 37.61 32.15
C LYS A 35 12.95 36.18 32.54
N ALA A 36 11.90 35.98 33.32
CA ALA A 36 11.40 34.65 33.70
C ALA A 36 10.71 33.93 32.52
N ALA A 37 10.03 34.66 31.62
CA ALA A 37 9.41 34.08 30.43
C ALA A 37 10.46 33.65 29.40
N GLN A 38 11.48 34.49 29.15
CA GLN A 38 12.58 34.17 28.23
C GLN A 38 13.45 33.01 28.74
N ALA A 39 13.75 32.94 30.05
CA ALA A 39 14.50 31.83 30.64
C ALA A 39 13.75 30.48 30.57
N LYS A 40 12.41 30.50 30.64
CA LYS A 40 11.58 29.28 30.47
C LYS A 40 11.57 28.78 29.03
N ILE A 41 11.58 29.68 28.05
CA ILE A 41 11.66 29.32 26.62
C ILE A 41 13.05 28.75 26.28
N GLN A 42 14.13 29.33 26.83
CA GLN A 42 15.49 28.83 26.65
C GLN A 42 15.70 27.45 27.31
N LYS A 43 15.16 27.23 28.53
CA LYS A 43 15.20 25.91 29.18
C LYS A 43 14.41 24.83 28.43
N LYS A 44 13.26 25.16 27.84
CA LYS A 44 12.49 24.21 27.00
C LYS A 44 13.24 23.84 25.71
N LYS A 45 13.88 24.81 25.04
CA LYS A 45 14.70 24.55 23.83
C LYS A 45 15.96 23.73 24.12
N ALA A 46 16.54 23.85 25.31
CA ALA A 46 17.69 23.03 25.74
C ALA A 46 17.29 21.60 26.11
N ALA A 47 16.11 21.41 26.72
CA ALA A 47 15.58 20.09 27.09
C ALA A 47 15.11 19.25 25.88
N GLU A 48 14.78 19.89 24.75
CA GLU A 48 14.29 19.21 23.54
C GLU A 48 15.42 18.72 22.61
N LYS A 49 16.69 19.06 22.90
CA LYS A 49 17.84 18.81 22.02
C LYS A 49 18.94 17.92 22.59
N THR A 50 18.71 17.24 23.70
CA THR A 50 19.64 16.20 24.16
C THR A 50 19.36 14.91 23.39
N VAL A 51 19.85 14.84 22.15
CA VAL A 51 20.02 13.57 21.44
C VAL A 51 20.97 12.73 22.30
N CYS A 52 20.50 11.58 22.80
CA CYS A 52 21.31 10.68 23.62
C CYS A 52 22.62 10.33 22.89
N ALA A 53 23.74 10.23 23.61
CA ALA A 53 25.06 9.89 23.04
C ALA A 53 25.02 8.66 22.10
N LYS A 54 24.21 7.65 22.45
CA LYS A 54 24.00 6.45 21.62
C LYS A 54 23.38 6.74 20.25
N CYS A 55 22.55 7.76 20.14
CA CYS A 55 21.94 8.19 18.88
C CYS A 55 22.95 8.94 17.99
N LEU A 56 23.86 9.72 18.58
CA LEU A 56 24.94 10.40 17.84
C LEU A 56 25.93 9.38 17.26
N GLU A 57 26.38 8.41 18.07
CA GLU A 57 27.26 7.34 17.58
C GLU A 57 26.63 6.51 16.46
N ARG A 58 25.33 6.21 16.55
CA ARG A 58 24.61 5.51 15.48
C ARG A 58 24.56 6.35 14.20
N ALA A 59 24.32 7.65 14.32
CA ALA A 59 24.29 8.56 13.19
C ALA A 59 25.66 8.67 12.50
N GLU A 60 26.75 8.75 13.27
CA GLU A 60 28.12 8.74 12.75
C GLU A 60 28.46 7.43 12.04
N LYS A 61 28.15 6.28 12.67
CA LYS A 61 28.33 4.95 12.05
C LYS A 61 27.52 4.83 10.76
N GLU A 62 26.29 5.33 10.71
CA GLU A 62 25.51 5.38 9.47
C GLU A 62 26.12 6.32 8.44
N GLN A 63 26.63 7.47 8.84
CA GLN A 63 27.26 8.43 7.93
C GLN A 63 28.52 7.83 7.29
N VAL A 64 29.35 7.15 8.08
CA VAL A 64 30.53 6.42 7.59
C VAL A 64 30.11 5.31 6.62
N LYS A 65 29.10 4.51 6.97
CA LYS A 65 28.57 3.46 6.08
C LYS A 65 28.02 4.04 4.77
N ARG A 66 27.27 5.16 4.83
CA ARG A 66 26.73 5.84 3.64
C ARG A 66 27.84 6.36 2.75
N LYS A 67 28.88 6.99 3.32
CA LYS A 67 30.05 7.46 2.57
C LYS A 67 30.79 6.29 1.91
N ALA A 68 31.05 5.21 2.64
CA ALA A 68 31.71 4.02 2.08
C ALA A 68 30.88 3.39 0.94
N MET A 69 29.57 3.26 1.11
CA MET A 69 28.67 2.76 0.06
C MET A 69 28.59 3.70 -1.14
N ALA A 70 28.59 5.02 -0.92
CA ALA A 70 28.58 6.01 -1.99
C ALA A 70 29.88 5.95 -2.80
N GLN A 71 31.04 5.85 -2.14
CA GLN A 71 32.33 5.70 -2.80
C GLN A 71 32.42 4.39 -3.60
N LYS A 72 31.94 3.27 -3.03
CA LYS A 72 31.88 1.99 -3.74
C LYS A 72 31.02 2.10 -4.99
N LYS A 73 29.82 2.67 -4.87
CA LYS A 73 28.94 2.91 -6.03
C LYS A 73 29.62 3.80 -7.06
N GLN A 74 30.22 4.91 -6.65
CA GLN A 74 30.92 5.82 -7.56
C GLN A 74 32.03 5.09 -8.32
N ARG A 75 32.83 4.27 -7.65
CA ARG A 75 33.88 3.45 -8.28
C ARG A 75 33.31 2.44 -9.27
N ASP A 76 32.22 1.76 -8.92
CA ASP A 76 31.57 0.79 -9.79
C ASP A 76 30.93 1.47 -11.01
N MET A 77 30.43 2.70 -10.86
CA MET A 77 29.89 3.49 -11.97
C MET A 77 30.99 4.01 -12.90
N LEU A 78 32.09 4.52 -12.35
CA LEU A 78 33.25 4.92 -13.15
C LEU A 78 33.73 3.74 -14.01
N LYS A 79 33.99 2.58 -13.40
CA LYS A 79 34.41 1.36 -14.14
C LYS A 79 33.48 0.94 -15.29
N ARG A 80 32.21 1.29 -15.25
CA ARG A 80 31.19 0.87 -16.25
C ARG A 80 30.93 1.90 -17.33
N PHE A 81 31.19 3.18 -17.05
CA PHE A 81 30.70 4.29 -17.87
C PHE A 81 31.76 5.35 -18.18
N ASP A 82 32.87 5.41 -17.44
CA ASP A 82 34.03 6.25 -17.72
C ASP A 82 34.79 5.61 -18.90
N MET A 83 34.55 6.11 -20.12
CA MET A 83 35.13 5.55 -21.34
C MET A 83 36.51 6.15 -21.65
N ASP A 84 36.72 7.41 -21.27
CA ASP A 84 37.98 8.12 -21.48
C ASP A 84 38.99 7.95 -20.33
N ASN A 85 38.59 7.29 -19.24
CA ASN A 85 39.38 7.02 -18.03
C ASN A 85 39.89 8.30 -17.37
N ASP A 86 39.13 9.40 -17.46
CA ASP A 86 39.47 10.67 -16.82
C ASP A 86 39.17 10.68 -15.31
N GLY A 87 38.52 9.62 -14.80
CA GLY A 87 38.14 9.45 -13.41
C GLY A 87 36.88 10.24 -13.02
N LYS A 88 36.18 10.80 -13.99
CA LYS A 88 34.93 11.55 -13.86
C LYS A 88 33.90 10.96 -14.82
N LEU A 89 32.70 11.52 -14.76
CA LEU A 89 31.64 11.18 -15.71
C LEU A 89 31.21 12.47 -16.37
N SER A 90 31.46 12.54 -17.66
CA SER A 90 30.97 13.60 -18.54
C SER A 90 29.44 13.62 -18.57
N LEU A 91 28.85 14.69 -19.10
CA LEU A 91 27.39 14.81 -19.21
C LEU A 91 26.78 13.70 -20.07
N GLN A 92 27.47 13.33 -21.16
CA GLN A 92 27.02 12.29 -22.08
C GLN A 92 27.05 10.90 -21.42
N GLU A 93 28.11 10.57 -20.68
CA GLU A 93 28.20 9.31 -19.95
C GLU A 93 27.16 9.22 -18.83
N LYS A 94 26.89 10.33 -18.15
CA LYS A 94 25.81 10.41 -17.15
C LYS A 94 24.43 10.16 -17.76
N GLN A 95 24.17 10.68 -18.95
CA GLN A 95 22.91 10.42 -19.66
C GLN A 95 22.79 8.95 -20.06
N SER A 96 23.84 8.37 -20.65
CA SER A 96 23.91 6.93 -21.00
C SER A 96 23.69 6.03 -19.78
N MET A 97 24.25 6.42 -18.65
CA MET A 97 24.03 5.74 -17.38
C MET A 97 22.57 5.80 -16.93
N GLN A 98 21.98 7.00 -16.90
CA GLN A 98 20.60 7.19 -16.46
C GLN A 98 19.61 6.42 -17.33
N THR A 99 19.80 6.43 -18.65
CA THR A 99 18.91 5.70 -19.58
C THR A 99 19.00 4.19 -19.35
N LYS A 100 20.20 3.62 -19.21
CA LYS A 100 20.37 2.19 -18.92
C LYS A 100 19.76 1.80 -17.58
N LEU A 101 20.03 2.57 -16.52
CA LEU A 101 19.46 2.30 -15.20
C LEU A 101 17.94 2.45 -15.17
N MET A 102 17.38 3.43 -15.90
CA MET A 102 15.94 3.60 -16.03
C MET A 102 15.30 2.43 -16.77
N ALA A 103 15.92 1.97 -17.87
CA ALA A 103 15.44 0.82 -18.63
C ALA A 103 15.52 -0.48 -17.82
N GLU A 104 16.62 -0.71 -17.10
CA GLU A 104 16.78 -1.85 -16.20
C GLU A 104 15.72 -1.82 -15.09
N ARG A 105 15.56 -0.66 -14.45
CA ARG A 105 14.55 -0.47 -13.41
C ARG A 105 13.14 -0.73 -13.93
N ALA A 106 12.78 -0.17 -15.08
CA ALA A 106 11.47 -0.40 -15.70
C ALA A 106 11.22 -1.89 -15.97
N ARG A 107 12.22 -2.63 -16.47
CA ARG A 107 12.13 -4.09 -16.67
C ARG A 107 11.92 -4.84 -15.36
N THR A 108 12.71 -4.52 -14.33
CA THR A 108 12.59 -5.16 -13.02
C THR A 108 11.24 -4.87 -12.35
N GLU A 109 10.75 -3.63 -12.45
CA GLU A 109 9.44 -3.23 -11.93
C GLU A 109 8.32 -3.94 -12.69
N GLN A 110 8.42 -4.05 -14.01
CA GLN A 110 7.46 -4.80 -14.83
C GLN A 110 7.44 -6.29 -14.46
N MET A 111 8.60 -6.90 -14.24
CA MET A 111 8.72 -8.29 -13.79
C MET A 111 8.05 -8.48 -12.43
N GLN A 112 8.39 -7.65 -11.43
CA GLN A 112 7.80 -7.71 -10.10
C GLN A 112 6.27 -7.50 -10.12
N LEU A 113 5.77 -6.59 -10.96
CA LEU A 113 4.34 -6.38 -11.13
C LEU A 113 3.66 -7.62 -11.72
N SER A 114 4.25 -8.22 -12.76
CA SER A 114 3.71 -9.43 -13.38
C SER A 114 3.71 -10.64 -12.44
N GLU A 115 4.75 -10.79 -11.60
CA GLU A 115 4.82 -11.80 -10.55
C GLU A 115 3.73 -11.59 -9.50
N LYS A 116 3.55 -10.34 -9.02
CA LYS A 116 2.47 -10.01 -8.09
C LYS A 116 1.10 -10.38 -8.65
N HIS A 117 0.81 -9.98 -9.89
CA HIS A 117 -0.45 -10.35 -10.56
C HIS A 117 -0.63 -11.86 -10.70
N ARG A 118 0.45 -12.61 -11.00
CA ARG A 118 0.40 -14.08 -11.05
C ARG A 118 0.05 -14.66 -9.68
N THR A 119 0.70 -14.20 -8.61
CA THR A 119 0.44 -14.69 -7.25
C THR A 119 -0.98 -14.35 -6.78
N GLU A 120 -1.45 -13.12 -7.06
CA GLU A 120 -2.80 -12.69 -6.75
C GLU A 120 -3.85 -13.54 -7.47
N LYS A 121 -3.61 -13.86 -8.75
CA LYS A 121 -4.48 -14.75 -9.52
C LYS A 121 -4.54 -16.15 -8.92
N ILE A 122 -3.40 -16.71 -8.51
CA ILE A 122 -3.34 -18.03 -7.85
C ILE A 122 -4.15 -17.99 -6.55
N LEU A 123 -3.90 -17.01 -5.69
CA LEU A 123 -4.61 -16.85 -4.41
C LEU A 123 -6.12 -16.70 -4.61
N LEU A 124 -6.55 -15.94 -5.62
CA LEU A 124 -7.96 -15.81 -5.96
C LEU A 124 -8.57 -17.16 -6.37
N THR A 125 -7.89 -17.93 -7.22
CA THR A 125 -8.38 -19.24 -7.64
C THR A 125 -8.44 -20.24 -6.48
N GLU A 126 -7.46 -20.23 -5.58
CA GLU A 126 -7.47 -21.07 -4.38
C GLU A 126 -8.60 -20.68 -3.43
N SER A 127 -8.83 -19.38 -3.24
CA SER A 127 -9.94 -18.87 -2.45
C SER A 127 -11.29 -19.30 -3.02
N GLN A 128 -11.47 -19.22 -4.35
CA GLN A 128 -12.67 -19.70 -5.03
C GLN A 128 -12.87 -21.21 -4.85
N LYS A 129 -11.82 -22.02 -5.02
CA LYS A 129 -11.86 -23.47 -4.79
C LYS A 129 -12.24 -23.80 -3.35
N LYS A 130 -11.66 -23.11 -2.36
CA LYS A 130 -12.00 -23.27 -0.94
C LYS A 130 -13.47 -22.95 -0.68
N ARG A 131 -13.99 -21.85 -1.22
CA ARG A 131 -15.42 -21.48 -1.10
C ARG A 131 -16.33 -22.55 -1.70
N GLN A 132 -16.00 -23.07 -2.88
CA GLN A 132 -16.78 -24.15 -3.50
C GLN A 132 -16.74 -25.44 -2.69
N ALA A 133 -15.57 -25.81 -2.15
CA ALA A 133 -15.42 -26.98 -1.29
C ALA A 133 -16.26 -26.85 -0.01
N LEU A 134 -16.29 -25.67 0.60
CA LEU A 134 -17.13 -25.40 1.78
C LEU A 134 -18.63 -25.51 1.46
N LEU A 135 -19.07 -24.98 0.32
CA LEU A 135 -20.46 -25.12 -0.13
C LEU A 135 -20.84 -26.59 -0.34
N LYS A 136 -19.99 -27.36 -1.02
CA LYS A 136 -20.20 -28.80 -1.21
C LYS A 136 -20.24 -29.56 0.12
N LYS A 137 -19.36 -29.21 1.06
CA LYS A 137 -19.34 -29.82 2.41
C LYS A 137 -20.63 -29.52 3.17
N LYS A 138 -21.14 -28.29 3.11
CA LYS A 138 -22.43 -27.92 3.71
C LYS A 138 -23.59 -28.74 3.14
N GLN A 139 -23.69 -28.83 1.80
CA GLN A 139 -24.73 -29.62 1.14
C GLN A 139 -24.67 -31.10 1.50
N LEU A 140 -23.46 -31.66 1.65
CA LEU A 140 -23.27 -33.05 2.05
C LEU A 140 -23.75 -33.28 3.50
N GLU A 141 -23.45 -32.37 4.43
CA GLU A 141 -23.91 -32.47 5.82
C GLU A 141 -25.43 -32.30 5.93
N GLU A 142 -26.03 -31.40 5.14
CA GLU A 142 -27.49 -31.25 5.03
C GLU A 142 -28.13 -32.56 4.57
N ARG A 143 -27.66 -33.16 3.46
CA ARG A 143 -28.14 -34.47 2.97
C ARG A 143 -27.96 -35.59 3.99
N LYS A 144 -26.82 -35.63 4.70
CA LYS A 144 -26.61 -36.61 5.78
C LYS A 144 -27.63 -36.42 6.89
N SER A 145 -27.94 -35.17 7.25
CA SER A 145 -28.94 -34.87 8.28
C SER A 145 -30.35 -35.24 7.83
N GLU A 146 -30.70 -35.03 6.55
CA GLU A 146 -31.97 -35.45 5.95
C GLU A 146 -32.11 -36.96 5.95
N MET A 147 -31.12 -37.71 5.48
CA MET A 147 -31.13 -39.17 5.51
C MET A 147 -31.25 -39.73 6.94
N LYS A 148 -30.63 -39.07 7.92
CA LYS A 148 -30.80 -39.43 9.34
C LYS A 148 -32.23 -39.18 9.83
N ARG A 149 -32.85 -38.06 9.45
CA ARG A 149 -34.24 -37.73 9.79
C ARG A 149 -35.22 -38.70 9.13
N GLU A 150 -35.01 -39.06 7.87
CA GLU A 150 -35.83 -40.02 7.13
C GLU A 150 -35.77 -41.41 7.77
N LYS A 151 -34.58 -41.87 8.16
CA LYS A 151 -34.41 -43.15 8.87
C LYS A 151 -35.01 -43.16 10.27
N ALA A 152 -35.05 -42.01 10.95
CA ALA A 152 -35.63 -41.85 12.28
C ALA A 152 -37.16 -41.63 12.25
N ALA A 153 -37.76 -41.41 11.07
CA ALA A 153 -39.20 -41.27 10.95
C ALA A 153 -39.87 -42.62 11.28
N PRO A 154 -40.75 -42.70 12.29
CA PRO A 154 -41.46 -43.94 12.59
C PRO A 154 -42.29 -44.33 11.37
N LYS A 155 -42.16 -45.60 10.94
CA LYS A 155 -43.06 -46.19 9.93
C LYS A 155 -44.48 -46.09 10.48
N LYS A 156 -45.21 -45.04 10.11
CA LYS A 156 -46.65 -44.97 10.36
C LYS A 156 -47.23 -46.19 9.67
N ALA A 157 -47.83 -47.07 10.47
CA ALA A 157 -48.55 -48.24 10.01
C ALA A 157 -49.49 -47.79 8.89
N GLU A 158 -49.33 -48.40 7.71
CA GLU A 158 -50.26 -48.28 6.61
C GLU A 158 -51.60 -48.87 7.07
N ASP A 159 -52.47 -48.01 7.59
CA ASP A 159 -53.88 -48.32 7.74
C ASP A 159 -54.50 -48.37 6.34
N LYS A 160 -54.81 -49.59 5.91
CA LYS A 160 -55.36 -49.91 4.60
C LYS A 160 -56.74 -49.27 4.45
N GLN A 161 -56.83 -48.12 3.79
CA GLN A 161 -58.11 -47.67 3.24
C GLN A 161 -58.26 -48.10 1.76
N PRO A 162 -59.38 -48.75 1.38
CA PRO A 162 -59.62 -49.20 0.01
C PRO A 162 -59.95 -48.01 -0.91
N VAL A 163 -59.06 -47.76 -1.88
CA VAL A 163 -59.23 -46.72 -2.90
C VAL A 163 -60.32 -47.14 -3.88
N LYS A 164 -61.47 -46.46 -3.83
CA LYS A 164 -62.52 -46.53 -4.85
C LYS A 164 -62.00 -45.92 -6.16
N LYS A 165 -61.96 -46.74 -7.21
CA LYS A 165 -61.64 -46.39 -8.60
C LYS A 165 -62.49 -45.20 -9.08
N LYS A 166 -61.86 -44.05 -9.39
CA LYS A 166 -62.45 -43.02 -10.27
C LYS A 166 -61.65 -42.92 -11.56
N LYS A 167 -62.40 -42.96 -12.68
CA LYS A 167 -62.00 -42.99 -14.09
C LYS A 167 -61.00 -41.88 -14.49
N PRO A 168 -60.13 -42.12 -15.48
CA PRO A 168 -59.26 -41.09 -16.05
C PRO A 168 -60.02 -40.24 -17.08
N GLU A 169 -60.04 -38.93 -16.87
CA GLU A 169 -60.50 -37.96 -17.84
C GLU A 169 -59.31 -37.47 -18.69
N LYS A 170 -59.40 -37.71 -20.00
CA LYS A 170 -58.47 -37.26 -21.04
C LYS A 170 -58.54 -35.74 -21.21
N LYS A 171 -57.39 -35.04 -21.26
CA LYS A 171 -57.11 -33.79 -22.03
C LYS A 171 -55.77 -33.21 -21.52
N LYS A 172 -54.88 -32.62 -22.30
CA LYS A 172 -54.64 -32.45 -23.73
C LYS A 172 -53.17 -31.98 -23.80
N GLN A 173 -52.38 -32.52 -24.71
CA GLN A 173 -50.99 -32.09 -24.94
C GLN A 173 -50.94 -30.64 -25.45
N PRO A 174 -50.04 -29.78 -24.96
CA PRO A 174 -49.66 -28.57 -25.67
C PRO A 174 -48.61 -28.91 -26.74
N GLN A 175 -48.97 -28.61 -27.99
CA GLN A 175 -48.16 -28.81 -29.17
C GLN A 175 -46.89 -27.94 -29.13
N LYS A 176 -45.76 -28.59 -29.44
CA LYS A 176 -44.52 -27.94 -29.86
C LYS A 176 -44.81 -27.02 -31.06
N LYS A 177 -44.50 -25.72 -30.94
CA LYS A 177 -44.22 -24.89 -32.10
C LYS A 177 -42.74 -24.52 -32.07
N LYS A 178 -42.01 -25.14 -32.98
CA LYS A 178 -40.74 -24.67 -33.53
C LYS A 178 -41.00 -23.34 -34.23
N ALA A 179 -40.07 -22.40 -34.09
CA ALA A 179 -39.83 -21.36 -35.07
C ALA A 179 -38.33 -21.05 -35.06
N GLU A 180 -37.65 -21.65 -36.03
CA GLU A 180 -36.40 -21.16 -36.62
C GLU A 180 -36.71 -19.93 -37.52
N ALA A 181 -35.64 -19.28 -37.97
CA ALA A 181 -35.54 -18.09 -38.85
C ALA A 181 -35.50 -16.76 -38.07
N LYS A 182 -34.53 -15.88 -38.26
CA LYS A 182 -33.55 -15.71 -39.35
C LYS A 182 -32.40 -14.85 -38.83
#